data_AF-A0A2V6WZP9-F1
#
_entry.id   AF-A0A2V6WZP9-F1
#
_cell.length_a   1.000
_cell.length_b   1.000
_cell.length_c   1.000
_cell.angle_alpha   90.00
_cell.angle_beta   90.00
_cell.angle_gamma   90.00
#
_symmetry.space_group_name_H-M   'P 1'
#
loop_
_entity.id
_entity.type
_entity.pdbx_description
1 polymer ?
#
loop_
_entity_poly.entity_id
_entity_poly.type
_entity_poly.pdbx_seq_one_letter_code
_entity_poly.pdbx_strand_id
1 'polypeptide(L)'
;ASREAVRPVVDKYKQVYFYNEQYEGGVCDKLVFCTGVTPAQQLGTLIPWAVTQHGKKVYTLAADYNYGHISADWVKVFLAKAGGTLVNQEFIPLDVVNFDSVIRRIESAKPDVVMSLLVGGNHIAFYRQFAAA
;
A
#
# COMPACT_ATOMS: atom_id res chain seq x y z
N ALA A 1 9.72 -2.02 -9.57
CA ALA A 1 10.36 -1.86 -10.90
C ALA A 1 11.78 -2.41 -10.93
N SER A 2 12.70 -1.89 -10.11
CA SER A 2 14.12 -2.29 -10.15
C SER A 2 14.35 -3.79 -9.93
N ARG A 3 13.68 -4.42 -8.95
CA ARG A 3 13.75 -5.88 -8.73
C ARG A 3 13.42 -6.64 -10.01
N GLU A 4 12.27 -6.37 -10.61
CA GLU A 4 11.80 -7.05 -11.82
C GLU A 4 12.73 -6.85 -13.03
N ALA A 5 13.43 -5.71 -13.11
CA ALA A 5 14.45 -5.49 -14.14
C ALA A 5 15.74 -6.29 -13.89
N VAL A 6 16.08 -6.54 -12.61
CA VAL A 6 17.29 -7.30 -12.21
C VAL A 6 17.09 -8.81 -12.38
N ARG A 7 15.89 -9.33 -12.12
CA ARG A 7 15.61 -10.78 -12.12
C ARG A 7 16.05 -11.51 -13.42
N PRO A 8 15.72 -11.03 -14.64
CA PRO A 8 16.15 -11.70 -15.86
C PRO A 8 17.67 -11.76 -16.04
N VAL A 9 18.39 -10.76 -15.51
CA VAL A 9 19.86 -10.72 -15.54
C VAL A 9 20.42 -11.75 -14.58
N VAL A 10 19.90 -11.81 -13.36
CA VAL A 10 20.27 -12.80 -12.34
C VAL A 10 20.06 -14.22 -12.87
N ASP A 11 18.91 -14.48 -13.50
CA ASP A 11 18.58 -15.77 -14.11
C ASP A 11 19.55 -16.14 -15.24
N LYS A 12 19.84 -15.19 -16.14
CA LYS A 12 20.77 -15.40 -17.26
C LYS A 12 22.16 -15.84 -16.78
N TYR A 13 22.63 -15.26 -15.68
CA TYR A 13 23.97 -15.55 -15.13
C TYR A 13 23.95 -16.58 -13.98
N LYS A 14 22.78 -17.17 -13.69
CA LYS A 14 22.57 -18.15 -12.62
C LYS A 14 23.13 -17.71 -11.26
N GLN A 15 23.03 -16.42 -10.97
CA GLN A 15 23.49 -15.86 -9.70
C GLN A 15 22.39 -15.92 -8.65
N VAL A 16 22.74 -15.86 -7.37
CA VAL A 16 21.76 -15.71 -6.29
C VAL A 16 21.53 -14.22 -6.04
N TYR A 17 20.26 -13.82 -5.91
CA TYR A 17 19.90 -12.45 -5.60
C TYR A 17 19.07 -12.36 -4.32
N PHE A 18 19.58 -11.63 -3.34
CA PHE A 18 18.84 -11.27 -2.13
C PHE A 18 18.21 -9.89 -2.30
N TYR A 19 16.89 -9.83 -2.19
CA TYR A 19 16.12 -8.59 -2.24
C TYR A 19 15.56 -8.28 -0.84
N ASN A 20 16.15 -7.30 -0.17
CA ASN A 20 15.85 -6.94 1.22
C ASN A 20 14.88 -5.76 1.37
N GLU A 21 14.53 -5.10 0.27
CA GLU A 21 13.63 -3.95 0.30
C GLU A 21 12.16 -4.36 0.45
N GLN A 22 11.33 -3.47 0.98
CA GLN A 22 9.89 -3.68 1.06
C GLN A 22 9.30 -3.94 -0.34
N TYR A 23 8.36 -4.87 -0.43
CA TYR A 23 7.70 -5.21 -1.69
C TYR A 23 6.32 -5.82 -1.52
N GLU A 24 5.62 -6.00 -2.63
CA GLU A 24 4.25 -6.45 -2.71
C GLU A 24 4.01 -7.91 -2.25
N GLY A 25 5.03 -8.78 -2.22
CA GLY A 25 4.87 -10.22 -2.02
C GLY A 25 4.68 -11.02 -3.31
N GLY A 26 4.85 -12.34 -3.24
CA GLY A 26 4.47 -13.25 -4.34
C GLY A 26 5.49 -13.45 -5.46
N VAL A 27 6.76 -13.06 -5.26
CA VAL A 27 7.83 -13.41 -6.21
C VAL A 27 8.02 -14.94 -6.21
N CYS A 28 7.87 -15.55 -7.39
CA CYS A 28 8.13 -16.97 -7.61
C CYS A 28 9.35 -17.09 -8.52
N ASP A 29 10.47 -17.48 -7.94
CA ASP A 29 11.77 -17.52 -8.60
C ASP A 29 12.71 -18.50 -7.87
N LYS A 30 13.60 -19.17 -8.60
CA LYS A 30 14.54 -20.14 -8.02
C LYS A 30 15.80 -19.49 -7.44
N LEU A 31 16.15 -18.31 -7.95
CA LEU A 31 17.42 -17.63 -7.64
C LEU A 31 17.23 -16.34 -6.86
N VAL A 32 15.98 -15.90 -6.69
CA VAL A 32 15.64 -14.63 -6.04
C VAL A 32 14.99 -14.89 -4.69
N PHE A 33 15.69 -14.49 -3.63
CA PHE A 33 15.25 -14.63 -2.25
C PHE A 33 14.83 -13.26 -1.74
N CYS A 34 13.53 -13.07 -1.54
CA CYS A 34 12.99 -11.83 -1.00
C CYS A 34 12.94 -11.91 0.52
N THR A 35 13.79 -11.12 1.19
CA THR A 35 13.86 -11.00 2.66
C THR A 35 13.22 -9.73 3.18
N GLY A 36 12.86 -8.80 2.29
CA GLY A 36 12.16 -7.59 2.64
C GLY A 36 10.71 -7.84 3.09
N VAL A 37 10.19 -6.90 3.87
CA VAL A 37 8.84 -6.99 4.44
C VAL A 37 7.76 -6.86 3.36
N THR A 38 6.64 -7.55 3.58
CA THR A 38 5.45 -7.54 2.71
C THR A 38 4.27 -6.82 3.37
N PRO A 39 3.31 -6.30 2.58
CA PRO A 39 2.07 -5.73 3.08
C PRO A 39 1.32 -6.68 4.02
N ALA A 40 1.30 -7.98 3.71
CA ALA A 40 0.67 -8.99 4.56
C ALA A 40 1.20 -8.94 6.01
N GLN A 41 2.53 -8.81 6.17
CA GLN A 41 3.19 -8.79 7.47
C GLN A 41 2.94 -7.47 8.21
N GLN A 42 2.99 -6.32 7.52
CA GLN A 42 2.79 -5.01 8.14
C GLN A 42 1.32 -4.76 8.47
N LEU A 43 0.44 -4.96 7.50
CA LEU A 43 -0.98 -4.65 7.61
C LEU A 43 -1.72 -5.63 8.55
N GLY A 44 -1.20 -6.86 8.67
CA GLY A 44 -1.71 -7.86 9.61
C GLY A 44 -1.64 -7.42 11.07
N THR A 45 -0.71 -6.54 11.42
CA THR A 45 -0.62 -5.92 12.75
C THR A 45 -1.27 -4.54 12.79
N LEU A 46 -1.02 -3.71 11.78
CA LEU A 46 -1.46 -2.31 11.78
C LEU A 46 -2.99 -2.16 11.77
N ILE A 47 -3.71 -2.95 10.97
CA ILE A 47 -5.15 -2.76 10.79
C ILE A 47 -5.95 -3.15 12.03
N PRO A 48 -5.73 -4.33 12.64
CA PRO A 48 -6.42 -4.66 13.89
C PRO A 48 -6.17 -3.63 14.99
N TRP A 49 -4.94 -3.13 15.10
CA TRP A 49 -4.60 -2.07 16.05
C TRP A 49 -5.36 -0.78 15.74
N ALA A 50 -5.34 -0.30 14.49
CA ALA A 50 -6.02 0.92 14.10
C ALA A 50 -7.54 0.84 14.31
N VAL A 51 -8.13 -0.31 13.99
CA VAL A 51 -9.57 -0.56 14.21
C VAL A 51 -9.93 -0.50 15.69
N THR A 52 -9.07 -1.06 16.54
CA THR A 52 -9.27 -1.08 17.99
C THR A 52 -9.10 0.30 18.62
N GLN A 53 -8.12 1.08 18.17
CA GLN A 53 -7.75 2.36 18.80
C GLN A 53 -8.53 3.56 18.24
N HIS A 54 -8.84 3.55 16.94
CA HIS A 54 -9.31 4.75 16.24
C HIS A 54 -10.70 4.61 15.65
N GLY A 55 -11.13 3.39 15.29
CA GLY A 55 -12.49 3.12 14.84
C GLY A 55 -12.56 2.22 13.61
N LYS A 56 -13.79 1.88 13.22
CA LYS A 56 -14.06 0.77 12.30
C LYS A 56 -14.12 1.19 10.84
N LYS A 57 -14.35 2.48 10.54
CA LYS A 57 -14.50 2.99 9.17
C LYS A 57 -13.14 3.36 8.58
N VAL A 58 -12.65 2.55 7.65
CA VAL A 58 -11.36 2.78 6.99
C VAL A 58 -11.58 3.27 5.57
N TYR A 59 -10.86 4.31 5.19
CA TYR A 59 -10.77 4.81 3.81
C TYR A 59 -9.38 4.49 3.28
N THR A 60 -9.28 3.82 2.13
CA THR A 60 -7.97 3.46 1.56
C THR A 60 -7.64 4.30 0.33
N LEU A 61 -6.44 4.89 0.32
CA LEU A 61 -5.81 5.45 -0.87
C LEU A 61 -4.59 4.60 -1.19
N ALA A 62 -4.43 4.17 -2.43
CA ALA A 62 -3.28 3.38 -2.85
C ALA A 62 -2.70 3.90 -4.16
N ALA A 63 -1.40 3.76 -4.34
CA ALA A 63 -0.77 4.05 -5.63
C ALA A 63 -1.24 3.04 -6.69
N ASP A 64 -1.57 3.50 -7.89
CA ASP A 64 -2.12 2.68 -8.97
C ASP A 64 -1.04 1.85 -9.69
N TYR A 65 -0.47 0.89 -8.97
CA TYR A 65 0.42 -0.15 -9.48
C TYR A 65 0.41 -1.36 -8.55
N ASN A 66 1.11 -2.43 -8.92
CA ASN A 66 1.00 -3.75 -8.27
C ASN A 66 1.07 -3.71 -6.73
N TYR A 67 1.99 -2.94 -6.14
CA TYR A 67 2.12 -2.80 -4.70
C TYR A 67 0.85 -2.22 -4.06
N GLY A 68 0.29 -1.14 -4.62
CA GLY A 68 -0.90 -0.51 -4.06
C GLY A 68 -2.13 -1.39 -4.17
N HIS A 69 -2.31 -2.10 -5.29
CA HIS A 69 -3.37 -3.09 -5.48
C HIS A 69 -3.27 -4.24 -4.47
N ILE A 70 -2.12 -4.90 -4.38
CA ILE A 70 -1.92 -6.02 -3.47
C ILE A 70 -2.04 -5.57 -2.00
N SER A 71 -1.51 -4.40 -1.65
CA SER A 71 -1.63 -3.84 -0.31
C SER A 71 -3.08 -3.54 0.05
N ALA A 72 -3.86 -2.95 -0.86
CA ALA A 72 -5.27 -2.66 -0.65
C ALA A 72 -6.12 -3.93 -0.47
N ASP A 73 -5.78 -5.02 -1.17
CA ASP A 73 -6.45 -6.31 -0.96
C ASP A 73 -6.12 -6.91 0.42
N TRP A 74 -4.87 -6.79 0.88
CA TRP A 74 -4.53 -7.13 2.27
C TRP A 74 -5.28 -6.25 3.28
N VAL A 75 -5.49 -4.96 2.97
CA VAL A 75 -6.33 -4.09 3.81
C VAL A 75 -7.72 -4.69 3.98
N LYS A 76 -8.39 -5.06 2.89
CA LYS A 76 -9.73 -5.68 2.95
C LYS A 76 -9.74 -6.93 3.81
N VAL A 77 -8.76 -7.82 3.63
CA VAL A 77 -8.66 -9.09 4.37
C VAL A 77 -8.55 -8.84 5.88
N PHE A 78 -7.61 -7.99 6.31
CA PHE A 78 -7.40 -7.75 7.73
C PHE A 78 -8.49 -6.87 8.35
N LEU A 79 -9.07 -5.96 7.57
CA LEU A 79 -10.17 -5.13 8.03
C LEU A 79 -11.43 -5.95 8.29
N ALA A 80 -11.76 -6.89 7.40
CA ALA A 80 -12.85 -7.82 7.59
C ALA A 80 -12.63 -8.69 8.84
N LYS A 81 -11.41 -9.20 9.05
CA LYS A 81 -11.05 -9.97 10.25
C LYS A 81 -11.14 -9.15 11.54
N ALA A 82 -10.83 -7.85 11.48
CA ALA A 82 -10.91 -6.94 12.61
C ALA A 82 -12.34 -6.40 12.87
N GLY A 83 -13.33 -6.78 12.04
CA GLY A 83 -14.71 -6.29 12.16
C GLY A 83 -14.88 -4.81 11.79
N GLY A 84 -13.98 -4.28 10.95
CA GLY A 84 -14.11 -2.94 10.38
C GLY A 84 -14.84 -2.93 9.03
N THR A 85 -14.97 -1.75 8.44
CA THR A 85 -15.69 -1.50 7.19
C THR A 85 -14.87 -0.59 6.30
N LEU A 86 -14.65 -1.01 5.06
CA LEU A 86 -14.04 -0.17 4.03
C LEU A 86 -15.10 0.79 3.49
N VAL A 87 -14.97 2.08 3.79
CA VAL A 87 -15.96 3.09 3.34
C VAL A 87 -15.67 3.60 1.93
N ASN A 88 -14.41 3.57 1.51
CA ASN A 88 -14.03 3.82 0.13
C ASN A 88 -12.61 3.27 -0.15
N GLN A 89 -12.30 3.07 -1.42
CA GLN A 89 -10.98 2.73 -1.90
C GLN A 89 -10.71 3.41 -3.24
N GLU A 90 -9.60 4.12 -3.33
CA GLU A 90 -9.17 4.78 -4.56
C GLU A 90 -7.74 4.38 -4.94
N PHE A 91 -7.52 4.20 -6.24
CA PHE A 91 -6.19 3.99 -6.83
C PHE A 91 -5.75 5.27 -7.53
N ILE A 92 -4.61 5.80 -7.12
CA ILE A 92 -4.09 7.09 -7.55
C ILE A 92 -2.90 6.88 -8.48
N PRO A 93 -2.98 7.28 -9.75
CA PRO A 93 -1.84 7.26 -10.67
C PRO A 93 -0.62 7.97 -10.09
N LEU A 94 0.57 7.49 -10.45
CA LEU A 94 1.84 7.94 -9.82
C LEU A 94 2.19 9.40 -10.13
N ASP A 95 1.66 9.94 -11.22
CA ASP A 95 1.87 11.31 -11.69
C ASP A 95 0.85 12.31 -11.12
N VAL A 96 -0.18 11.84 -10.39
CA VAL A 96 -1.14 12.71 -9.72
C VAL A 96 -0.49 13.42 -8.54
N VAL A 97 -0.57 14.74 -8.56
CA VAL A 97 -0.05 15.62 -7.50
C VAL A 97 -1.11 16.55 -6.91
N ASN A 98 -2.33 16.61 -7.46
CA ASN A 98 -3.45 17.35 -6.88
C ASN A 98 -4.44 16.38 -6.23
N PHE A 99 -4.65 16.54 -4.94
CA PHE A 99 -5.50 15.71 -4.09
C PHE A 99 -6.76 16.43 -3.59
N ASP A 100 -7.06 17.65 -4.02
CA ASP A 100 -8.21 18.44 -3.53
C ASP A 100 -9.53 17.66 -3.63
N SER A 101 -9.74 16.94 -4.74
CA SER A 101 -10.96 16.16 -4.94
C SER A 101 -11.00 14.90 -4.07
N VAL A 102 -9.85 14.27 -3.86
CA VAL A 102 -9.69 13.09 -3.00
C VAL A 102 -9.95 13.48 -1.55
N ILE A 103 -9.36 14.58 -1.09
CA ILE A 103 -9.53 15.11 0.27
C ILE A 103 -11.00 15.41 0.55
N ARG A 104 -11.71 16.12 -0.35
CA ARG A 104 -13.14 16.38 -0.22
C ARG A 104 -13.98 15.10 -0.10
N ARG A 105 -13.61 14.04 -0.82
CA ARG A 105 -14.26 12.72 -0.70
C ARG A 105 -13.97 12.06 0.65
N ILE A 106 -12.75 12.20 1.18
CA ILE A 106 -12.40 11.72 2.53
C ILE A 106 -13.21 12.46 3.59
N GLU A 107 -13.27 13.79 3.54
CA GLU A 107 -14.05 14.62 4.46
C GLU A 107 -15.55 14.27 4.43
N SER A 108 -16.09 14.04 3.24
CA SER A 108 -17.49 13.65 3.04
C SER A 108 -17.77 12.25 3.60
N ALA A 109 -16.84 11.31 3.41
CA ALA A 109 -16.97 9.93 3.89
C ALA A 109 -16.82 9.80 5.41
N LYS A 110 -16.19 10.78 6.07
CA LYS A 110 -15.94 10.81 7.52
C LYS A 110 -15.41 9.46 8.06
N PRO A 111 -14.30 8.93 7.51
CA PRO A 111 -13.69 7.71 8.02
C PRO A 111 -13.09 7.95 9.41
N ASP A 112 -12.99 6.88 10.19
CA ASP A 112 -12.26 6.89 11.45
C ASP A 112 -10.74 6.81 11.21
N VAL A 113 -10.34 6.16 10.11
CA VAL A 113 -8.93 5.96 9.72
C VAL A 113 -8.76 6.15 8.20
N VAL A 114 -7.74 6.90 7.80
CA VAL A 114 -7.26 6.97 6.40
C VAL A 114 -6.03 6.09 6.25
N MET A 115 -6.15 5.02 5.47
CA MET A 115 -5.06 4.12 5.11
C MET A 115 -4.38 4.62 3.83
N SER A 116 -3.23 5.29 3.97
CA SER A 116 -2.44 5.81 2.86
C SER A 116 -1.35 4.83 2.43
N LEU A 117 -1.52 4.23 1.25
CA LEU A 117 -0.60 3.32 0.57
C LEU A 117 0.00 3.98 -0.68
N LEU A 118 0.19 5.30 -0.61
CA LEU A 118 0.83 6.13 -1.64
C LEU A 118 2.36 6.06 -1.54
N VAL A 119 3.07 6.33 -2.64
CA VAL A 119 4.55 6.21 -2.71
C VAL A 119 5.18 7.36 -3.49
N GLY A 120 6.43 7.73 -3.15
CA GLY A 120 7.18 8.73 -3.91
C GLY A 120 6.51 10.11 -3.93
N GLY A 121 6.40 10.72 -5.11
CA GLY A 121 5.90 12.10 -5.26
C GLY A 121 4.44 12.28 -4.84
N ASN A 122 3.57 11.32 -5.18
CA ASN A 122 2.14 11.39 -4.86
C ASN A 122 1.89 11.30 -3.34
N HIS A 123 2.71 10.53 -2.61
CA HIS A 123 2.71 10.48 -1.14
C HIS A 123 3.01 11.85 -0.55
N ILE A 124 4.10 12.49 -0.97
CA ILE A 124 4.51 13.79 -0.45
C ILE A 124 3.45 14.86 -0.74
N ALA A 125 2.89 14.87 -1.95
CA ALA A 125 1.86 15.81 -2.35
C ALA A 125 0.58 15.64 -1.51
N PHE A 126 0.12 14.40 -1.32
CA PHE A 126 -1.06 14.10 -0.51
C PHE A 126 -0.90 14.60 0.92
N TYR A 127 0.19 14.22 1.63
CA TYR A 127 0.35 14.62 3.03
C TYR A 127 0.46 16.13 3.21
N ARG A 128 1.08 16.86 2.28
CA ARG A 128 1.14 18.33 2.32
C ARG A 128 -0.22 18.97 2.17
N GLN A 129 -1.03 18.49 1.22
CA GLN A 129 -2.37 19.04 0.97
C GLN A 129 -3.35 18.62 2.05
N PHE A 130 -3.27 17.38 2.53
CA PHE A 130 -4.11 16.85 3.61
C PHE A 130 -3.86 17.60 4.93
N ALA A 131 -2.64 18.04 5.20
CA ALA A 131 -2.32 18.83 6.39
C ALA A 131 -2.73 20.31 6.26
N ALA A 132 -2.97 20.81 5.05
CA ALA A 132 -3.36 22.19 4.79
C ALA A 132 -4.89 22.38 4.67
N ALA A 133 -5.62 21.27 4.52
CA ALA A 133 -7.09 21.22 4.55
C ALA A 133 -7.59 21.18 6.00
#